data_AF-A0A358IXR7-F1
#
_entry.id   AF-A0A358IXR7-F1
#
_cell.length_a   1.000
_cell.length_b   1.000
_cell.length_c   1.000
_cell.angle_alpha   90.00
_cell.angle_beta   90.00
_cell.angle_gamma   90.00
#
_symmetry.space_group_name_H-M   'P 1'
#
loop_
_entity.id
_entity.type
_entity.pdbx_description
1 polymer ?
#
loop_
_entity_poly.entity_id
_entity_poly.type
_entity_poly.pdbx_seq_one_letter_code
_entity_poly.pdbx_strand_id
1 'polypeptide(L)'
;MSPMQKTARNALRNAQAGQELAEASAAVITRRLGIMGEAMADPLRADHAELSRMSAEKVEAMTASAGAAFAGAMDLSQRAGRMAAREGAEAADCMARLARADTPFAFAAAQTDWAMGAWSRAMRDGWAFYGAALKAQGQALAPVHAKATANARRLKR
;
A
#
# COMPACT_ATOMS: atom_id res chain seq x y z
N MET A 1 3.68 13.51 -16.69
CA MET A 1 2.90 13.48 -15.43
C MET A 1 3.81 13.72 -14.25
N SER A 2 3.50 14.70 -13.41
CA SER A 2 4.24 15.00 -12.17
C SER A 2 4.09 13.87 -11.13
N PRO A 3 5.00 13.77 -10.14
CA PRO A 3 4.87 12.80 -9.04
C PRO A 3 3.51 12.89 -8.33
N MET A 4 3.02 14.10 -8.07
CA MET A 4 1.71 14.34 -7.46
C MET A 4 0.56 13.76 -8.30
N GLN A 5 0.59 13.93 -9.63
CA GLN A 5 -0.44 13.37 -10.52
C GLN A 5 -0.43 11.83 -10.51
N LYS A 6 0.75 11.20 -10.42
CA LYS A 6 0.86 9.73 -10.31
C LYS A 6 0.27 9.25 -8.98
N THR A 7 0.60 9.93 -7.89
CA THR A 7 0.08 9.65 -6.55
C THR A 7 -1.44 9.78 -6.49
N ALA A 8 -2.01 10.88 -6.97
CA ALA A 8 -3.45 11.09 -7.00
C ALA A 8 -4.17 10.00 -7.80
N ARG A 9 -3.63 9.60 -8.95
CA ARG A 9 -4.17 8.49 -9.74
C ARG A 9 -4.14 7.16 -9.00
N ASN A 10 -3.05 6.85 -8.28
CA ASN A 10 -2.97 5.63 -7.49
C ASN A 10 -3.98 5.64 -6.33
N ALA A 11 -4.16 6.79 -5.67
CA ALA A 11 -5.17 6.94 -4.62
C ALA A 11 -6.59 6.70 -5.16
N LEU A 12 -6.93 7.30 -6.30
CA LEU A 12 -8.23 7.10 -6.96
C LEU A 12 -8.47 5.64 -7.34
N ARG A 13 -7.46 4.96 -7.90
CA ARG A 13 -7.56 3.53 -8.24
C ARG A 13 -7.78 2.66 -7.00
N ASN A 14 -7.06 2.94 -5.92
CA ASN A 14 -7.25 2.21 -4.66
C ASN A 14 -8.65 2.45 -4.09
N ALA A 15 -9.16 3.68 -4.16
CA ALA A 15 -10.51 4.01 -3.70
C ALA A 15 -11.58 3.26 -4.52
N GLN A 16 -11.46 3.25 -5.85
CA GLN A 16 -12.34 2.50 -6.75
C GLN A 16 -12.30 1.00 -6.45
N ALA A 17 -11.11 0.41 -6.34
CA ALA A 17 -10.96 -1.00 -5.98
C ALA A 17 -11.55 -1.31 -4.58
N GLY A 18 -11.43 -0.37 -3.63
CA GLY A 18 -12.06 -0.48 -2.31
C GLY A 18 -13.59 -0.50 -2.37
N GLN A 19 -14.19 0.36 -3.21
CA GLN A 19 -15.64 0.37 -3.44
C GLN A 19 -16.11 -0.94 -4.06
N GLU A 20 -15.45 -1.40 -5.13
CA GLU A 20 -15.77 -2.67 -5.78
C GLU A 20 -15.63 -3.86 -4.82
N LEU A 21 -14.59 -3.86 -3.98
CA LEU A 21 -14.41 -4.88 -2.95
C LEU A 21 -15.55 -4.86 -1.94
N ALA A 22 -15.99 -3.69 -1.48
CA ALA A 22 -17.08 -3.57 -0.51
C ALA A 22 -18.39 -4.12 -1.09
N GLU A 23 -18.73 -3.74 -2.32
CA GLU A 23 -19.92 -4.23 -3.04
C GLU A 23 -19.87 -5.75 -3.27
N ALA A 24 -18.73 -6.26 -3.76
CA ALA A 24 -18.56 -7.69 -3.99
C ALA A 24 -18.62 -8.47 -2.68
N SER A 25 -18.00 -7.96 -1.61
CA SER A 25 -18.04 -8.57 -0.28
C SER A 25 -19.47 -8.65 0.25
N ALA A 26 -20.26 -7.57 0.12
CA ALA A 26 -21.65 -7.56 0.55
C ALA A 26 -22.45 -8.66 -0.18
N ALA A 27 -22.33 -8.75 -1.51
CA ALA A 27 -23.00 -9.79 -2.29
C ALA A 27 -22.60 -11.21 -1.88
N VAL A 28 -21.30 -11.44 -1.66
CA VAL A 28 -20.75 -12.74 -1.23
C VAL A 28 -21.26 -13.12 0.16
N ILE A 29 -21.25 -12.17 1.12
CA ILE A 29 -21.71 -12.40 2.48
C ILE A 29 -23.21 -12.72 2.49
N THR A 30 -24.04 -11.93 1.83
CA THR A 30 -25.49 -12.16 1.76
C THR A 30 -25.80 -13.56 1.20
N ARG A 31 -25.16 -13.96 0.09
CA ARG A 31 -25.41 -15.29 -0.48
C ARG A 31 -24.94 -16.42 0.42
N ARG A 32 -23.75 -16.28 1.04
CA ARG A 32 -23.19 -17.32 1.91
C ARG A 32 -23.95 -17.47 3.22
N LEU A 33 -24.50 -16.38 3.76
CA LEU A 33 -25.43 -16.46 4.90
C LEU A 33 -26.69 -17.25 4.53
N GLY A 34 -27.22 -17.08 3.32
CA GLY A 34 -28.32 -17.90 2.81
C GLY A 34 -27.96 -19.40 2.75
N ILE A 35 -26.82 -19.73 2.13
CA ILE A 35 -26.32 -21.12 2.03
C ILE A 35 -26.12 -21.75 3.41
N MET A 36 -25.54 -21.00 4.35
CA MET A 36 -25.37 -21.48 5.73
C MET A 36 -26.72 -21.69 6.43
N GLY A 37 -27.70 -20.82 6.20
CA GLY A 37 -29.06 -20.99 6.72
C GLY A 37 -29.76 -22.23 6.15
N GLU A 38 -29.67 -22.44 4.84
CA GLU A 38 -30.18 -23.64 4.15
C GLU A 38 -29.52 -24.91 4.73
N ALA A 39 -28.20 -24.88 4.92
CA ALA A 39 -27.45 -26.00 5.51
C ALA A 39 -27.80 -26.28 6.98
N MET A 40 -28.18 -25.27 7.76
CA MET A 40 -28.66 -25.46 9.12
C MET A 40 -30.07 -26.06 9.17
N ALA A 41 -30.93 -25.71 8.19
CA ALA A 41 -32.28 -26.22 8.10
C ALA A 41 -32.32 -27.68 7.60
N ASP A 42 -31.46 -28.04 6.64
CA ASP A 42 -31.31 -29.41 6.13
C ASP A 42 -29.82 -29.77 5.93
N PRO A 43 -29.15 -30.25 6.98
CA PRO A 43 -27.72 -30.59 6.92
C PRO A 43 -27.37 -31.71 5.94
N LEU A 44 -28.32 -32.62 5.66
CA LEU A 44 -28.07 -33.78 4.78
C LEU A 44 -28.09 -33.39 3.29
N ARG A 45 -28.69 -32.25 2.96
CA ARG A 45 -28.76 -31.72 1.59
C ARG A 45 -27.96 -30.44 1.41
N ALA A 46 -27.14 -30.07 2.40
CA ALA A 46 -26.33 -28.87 2.37
C ALA A 46 -25.29 -28.90 1.23
N ASP A 47 -24.95 -27.72 0.70
CA ASP A 47 -23.85 -27.55 -0.25
C ASP A 47 -22.49 -27.65 0.47
N HIS A 48 -22.11 -28.87 0.86
CA HIS A 48 -20.84 -29.15 1.53
C HIS A 48 -19.62 -28.79 0.69
N ALA A 49 -19.77 -28.79 -0.64
CA ALA A 49 -18.71 -28.38 -1.56
C ALA A 49 -18.45 -26.87 -1.45
N GLU A 50 -19.49 -26.03 -1.41
CA GLU A 50 -19.31 -24.60 -1.19
C GLU A 50 -18.85 -24.28 0.24
N LEU A 51 -19.42 -24.96 1.25
CA LEU A 51 -19.05 -24.74 2.65
C LEU A 51 -17.56 -25.04 2.92
N SER A 52 -17.02 -26.10 2.32
CA SER A 52 -15.59 -26.44 2.44
C SER A 52 -14.69 -25.48 1.65
N ARG A 53 -15.13 -25.02 0.48
CA ARG A 53 -14.39 -24.06 -0.36
C ARG A 53 -14.23 -22.69 0.30
N MET A 54 -15.22 -22.26 1.08
CA MET A 54 -15.29 -20.94 1.69
C MET A 54 -14.09 -20.57 2.58
N SER A 55 -13.51 -21.53 3.31
CA SER A 55 -12.36 -21.28 4.20
C SER A 55 -11.06 -21.27 3.41
N ALA A 56 -10.86 -22.23 2.52
CA ALA A 56 -9.68 -22.36 1.67
C ALA A 56 -9.45 -21.08 0.83
N GLU A 57 -10.49 -20.55 0.21
CA GLU A 57 -10.41 -19.31 -0.58
C GLU A 57 -9.96 -18.10 0.27
N LYS A 58 -10.42 -18.00 1.54
CA LYS A 58 -10.04 -16.89 2.43
C LYS A 58 -8.57 -16.99 2.82
N VAL A 59 -8.09 -18.20 3.13
CA VAL A 59 -6.69 -18.44 3.47
C VAL A 59 -5.79 -18.14 2.28
N GLU A 60 -6.11 -18.66 1.08
CA GLU A 60 -5.35 -18.40 -0.14
C GLU A 60 -5.23 -16.90 -0.44
N ALA A 61 -6.36 -16.17 -0.40
CA ALA A 61 -6.38 -14.73 -0.63
C ALA A 61 -5.57 -13.96 0.41
N MET A 62 -5.68 -14.34 1.69
CA MET A 62 -5.00 -13.69 2.79
C MET A 62 -3.49 -13.95 2.76
N THR A 63 -3.06 -15.17 2.45
CA THR A 63 -1.64 -15.51 2.30
C THR A 63 -1.01 -14.75 1.13
N ALA A 64 -1.69 -14.69 -0.01
CA ALA A 64 -1.22 -13.90 -1.15
C ALA A 64 -1.15 -12.39 -0.83
N SER A 65 -2.16 -11.87 -0.12
CA SER A 65 -2.19 -10.49 0.39
C SER A 65 -1.03 -10.20 1.34
N ALA A 66 -0.77 -11.10 2.30
CA ALA A 66 0.33 -10.97 3.25
C ALA A 66 1.70 -10.97 2.55
N GLY A 67 1.90 -11.84 1.56
CA GLY A 67 3.13 -11.86 0.76
C GLY A 67 3.34 -10.55 0.00
N ALA A 68 2.29 -10.01 -0.63
CA ALA A 68 2.35 -8.72 -1.33
C ALA A 68 2.60 -7.55 -0.36
N ALA A 69 1.96 -7.55 0.81
CA ALA A 69 2.17 -6.56 1.86
C ALA A 69 3.63 -6.58 2.37
N PHE A 70 4.18 -7.76 2.63
CA PHE A 70 5.56 -7.92 3.08
C PHE A 70 6.56 -7.42 2.03
N ALA A 71 6.38 -7.80 0.76
CA ALA A 71 7.22 -7.31 -0.33
C ALA A 71 7.15 -5.79 -0.46
N GLY A 72 5.95 -5.20 -0.33
CA GLY A 72 5.76 -3.76 -0.34
C GLY A 72 6.45 -3.06 0.84
N ALA A 73 6.37 -3.63 2.05
CA ALA A 73 7.03 -3.11 3.23
C ALA A 73 8.57 -3.14 3.09
N MET A 74 9.11 -4.21 2.51
CA MET A 74 10.55 -4.31 2.23
C MET A 74 11.02 -3.27 1.21
N ASP A 75 10.28 -3.04 0.12
CA ASP A 75 10.60 -1.98 -0.85
C ASP A 75 10.58 -0.59 -0.20
N LEU A 76 9.56 -0.30 0.63
CA LEU A 76 9.47 0.96 1.37
C LEU A 76 10.64 1.14 2.35
N SER A 77 11.00 0.09 3.09
CA SER A 77 12.12 0.10 4.03
C SER A 77 13.44 0.38 3.31
N GLN A 78 13.69 -0.28 2.18
CA GLN A 78 14.89 -0.03 1.36
C GLN A 78 14.94 1.40 0.81
N ARG A 79 13.79 1.97 0.41
CA ARG A 79 13.71 3.38 -0.02
C ARG A 79 14.04 4.32 1.12
N ALA A 80 13.45 4.11 2.30
CA ALA A 80 13.71 4.91 3.48
C ALA A 80 15.19 4.84 3.88
N GLY A 81 15.80 3.66 3.83
CA GLY A 81 17.24 3.50 4.09
C GLY A 81 18.11 4.29 3.11
N ARG A 82 17.81 4.26 1.80
CA ARG A 82 18.53 5.07 0.80
C ARG A 82 18.36 6.57 1.02
N MET A 83 17.16 7.01 1.40
CA MET A 83 16.89 8.42 1.73
C MET A 83 17.69 8.85 2.95
N ALA A 84 17.70 8.05 4.02
CA ALA A 84 18.45 8.34 5.24
C ALA A 84 19.97 8.41 4.98
N ALA A 85 20.51 7.45 4.22
CA ALA A 85 21.92 7.46 3.85
C ALA A 85 22.32 8.72 3.07
N ARG A 86 21.48 9.14 2.11
CA ARG A 86 21.71 10.38 1.35
C ARG A 86 21.65 11.61 2.23
N GLU A 87 20.62 11.77 3.07
CA GLU A 87 20.54 12.94 3.96
C GLU A 87 21.68 12.98 4.98
N GLY A 88 22.17 11.82 5.42
CA GLY A 88 23.39 11.74 6.24
C GLY A 88 24.63 12.27 5.52
N ALA A 89 24.82 11.93 4.25
CA ALA A 89 25.93 12.45 3.44
C ALA A 89 25.82 13.96 3.21
N GLU A 90 24.61 14.48 2.94
CA GLU A 90 24.35 15.91 2.75
C GLU A 90 24.58 16.70 4.04
N ALA A 91 24.20 16.15 5.19
CA ALA A 91 24.47 16.75 6.49
C ALA A 91 25.98 16.76 6.79
N ALA A 92 26.70 15.67 6.47
CA ALA A 92 28.15 15.60 6.63
C ALA A 92 28.89 16.62 5.75
N ASP A 93 28.47 16.80 4.50
CA ASP A 93 29.01 17.82 3.60
C ASP A 93 28.78 19.24 4.15
N CYS A 94 27.57 19.54 4.63
CA CYS A 94 27.27 20.81 5.28
C CYS A 94 28.17 21.06 6.49
N MET A 95 28.34 20.06 7.39
CA MET A 95 29.24 20.19 8.53
C MET A 95 30.69 20.46 8.11
N ALA A 96 31.18 19.78 7.07
CA ALA A 96 32.52 20.02 6.54
C ALA A 96 32.69 21.44 5.97
N ARG A 97 31.66 21.98 5.31
CA ARG A 97 31.64 23.36 4.81
C ARG A 97 31.62 24.38 5.94
N LEU A 98 30.81 24.14 6.97
CA LEU A 98 30.75 25.00 8.16
C LEU A 98 32.09 25.02 8.91
N ALA A 99 32.77 23.86 9.04
CA ALA A 99 34.07 23.78 9.69
C ALA A 99 35.20 24.53 8.96
N ARG A 100 35.04 24.79 7.65
CA ARG A 100 35.98 25.53 6.80
C ARG A 100 35.56 26.98 6.57
N ALA A 101 34.48 27.45 7.21
CA ALA A 101 33.96 28.77 6.98
C ALA A 101 34.76 29.82 7.77
N ASP A 102 35.55 30.63 7.05
CA ASP A 102 36.40 31.67 7.67
C ASP A 102 35.65 32.99 7.94
N THR A 103 34.37 33.07 7.56
CA THR A 103 33.54 34.26 7.78
C THR A 103 32.12 33.90 8.21
N PRO A 104 31.44 34.76 9.01
CA PRO A 104 30.03 34.58 9.34
C PRO A 104 29.12 34.46 8.11
N PHE A 105 29.46 35.15 7.02
CA PHE A 105 28.71 35.09 5.76
C PHE A 105 28.85 33.71 5.10
N ALA A 106 30.06 33.15 5.01
CA ALA A 106 30.29 31.82 4.47
C ALA A 106 29.59 30.74 5.30
N PHE A 107 29.58 30.90 6.63
CA PHE A 107 28.86 30.02 7.54
C PHE A 107 27.34 30.06 7.26
N ALA A 108 26.75 31.25 7.23
CA ALA A 108 25.33 31.44 6.95
C ALA A 108 24.94 30.89 5.56
N ALA A 109 25.77 31.13 4.54
CA ALA A 109 25.53 30.63 3.19
C ALA A 109 25.49 29.10 3.13
N ALA A 110 26.43 28.42 3.80
CA ALA A 110 26.45 26.95 3.86
C ALA A 110 25.22 26.38 4.57
N GLN A 111 24.80 27.00 5.68
CA GLN A 111 23.61 26.58 6.42
C GLN A 111 22.33 26.79 5.59
N THR A 112 22.17 27.94 4.93
CA THR A 112 21.00 28.26 4.11
C THR A 112 20.91 27.34 2.89
N ASP A 113 22.03 27.07 2.22
CA ASP A 113 22.09 26.17 1.07
C ASP A 113 21.66 24.74 1.45
N TRP A 114 22.21 24.20 2.55
CA TRP A 114 21.79 22.90 3.06
C TRP A 114 20.31 22.89 3.44
N ALA A 115 19.81 23.92 4.13
CA ALA A 115 18.41 23.96 4.57
C ALA A 115 17.43 23.98 3.39
N MET A 116 17.70 24.81 2.37
CA MET A 116 16.88 24.87 1.15
C MET A 116 16.97 23.56 0.36
N GLY A 117 18.15 22.96 0.28
CA GLY A 117 18.36 21.64 -0.32
C GLY A 117 17.57 20.56 0.39
N ALA A 118 17.67 20.48 1.73
CA ALA A 118 16.96 19.53 2.57
C ALA A 118 15.45 19.66 2.42
N TRP A 119 14.91 20.89 2.43
CA TRP A 119 13.48 21.14 2.21
C TRP A 119 13.01 20.63 0.83
N SER A 120 13.77 20.96 -0.21
CA SER A 120 13.47 20.56 -1.59
C SER A 120 13.49 19.04 -1.76
N ARG A 121 14.48 18.37 -1.15
CA ARG A 121 14.61 16.91 -1.15
C ARG A 121 13.49 16.24 -0.35
N ALA A 122 13.21 16.72 0.85
CA ALA A 122 12.13 16.21 1.70
C ALA A 122 10.78 16.25 0.98
N MET A 123 10.45 17.34 0.29
CA MET A 123 9.21 17.44 -0.49
C MET A 123 9.16 16.41 -1.64
N ARG A 124 10.24 16.28 -2.41
CA ARG A 124 10.29 15.30 -3.52
C ARG A 124 10.20 13.86 -3.02
N ASP A 125 10.99 13.55 -2.00
CA ASP A 125 11.13 12.20 -1.46
C ASP A 125 9.85 11.80 -0.73
N GLY A 126 9.21 12.72 -0.01
CA GLY A 126 7.91 12.51 0.63
C GLY A 126 6.82 12.12 -0.37
N TRP A 127 6.70 12.84 -1.49
CA TRP A 127 5.73 12.48 -2.54
C TRP A 127 6.03 11.14 -3.20
N ALA A 128 7.30 10.85 -3.46
CA ALA A 128 7.72 9.57 -4.04
C ALA A 128 7.45 8.40 -3.09
N PHE A 129 7.73 8.58 -1.80
CA PHE A 129 7.48 7.60 -0.75
C PHE A 129 5.99 7.33 -0.60
N TYR A 130 5.17 8.39 -0.49
CA TYR A 130 3.72 8.26 -0.38
C TYR A 130 3.11 7.57 -1.62
N GLY A 131 3.57 7.91 -2.82
CA GLY A 131 3.15 7.23 -4.05
C GLY A 131 3.51 5.74 -4.07
N ALA A 132 4.69 5.37 -3.54
CA ALA A 132 5.10 3.98 -3.38
C ALA A 132 4.26 3.26 -2.32
N ALA A 133 3.93 3.92 -1.21
CA ALA A 133 3.10 3.36 -0.15
C ALA A 133 1.68 3.05 -0.63
N LEU A 134 1.05 3.97 -1.37
CA LEU A 134 -0.25 3.73 -1.99
C LEU A 134 -0.21 2.56 -2.98
N LYS A 135 0.86 2.45 -3.78
CA LYS A 135 1.03 1.32 -4.69
C LYS A 135 1.12 0.00 -3.91
N ALA A 136 1.95 -0.05 -2.87
CA ALA A 136 2.10 -1.22 -2.01
C ALA A 136 0.77 -1.63 -1.35
N GLN A 137 0.00 -0.67 -0.85
CA GLN A 137 -1.34 -0.90 -0.31
C GLN A 137 -2.28 -1.51 -1.36
N GLY A 138 -2.31 -0.95 -2.57
CA GLY A 138 -3.13 -1.49 -3.65
C GLY A 138 -2.75 -2.92 -4.04
N GLN A 139 -1.45 -3.21 -4.09
CA GLN A 139 -0.94 -4.56 -4.35
C GLN A 139 -1.27 -5.56 -3.25
N ALA A 140 -1.24 -5.12 -1.98
CA ALA A 140 -1.63 -5.94 -0.84
C ALA A 140 -3.13 -6.30 -0.89
N LEU A 141 -4.00 -5.36 -1.27
CA LEU A 141 -5.44 -5.62 -1.33
C LEU A 141 -5.88 -6.36 -2.61
N ALA A 142 -5.08 -6.36 -3.67
CA ALA A 142 -5.44 -6.92 -4.97
C ALA A 142 -5.89 -8.40 -4.91
N PRO A 143 -5.23 -9.33 -4.17
CA PRO A 143 -5.67 -10.71 -4.09
C PRO A 143 -7.04 -10.87 -3.43
N VAL A 144 -7.33 -10.06 -2.41
CA VAL A 144 -8.63 -10.07 -1.71
C VAL A 144 -9.72 -9.52 -2.61
N HIS A 145 -9.48 -8.40 -3.28
CA HIS A 145 -10.39 -7.83 -4.28
C HIS A 145 -10.68 -8.81 -5.42
N ALA A 146 -9.65 -9.44 -5.99
CA ALA A 146 -9.80 -10.40 -7.07
C ALA A 146 -10.66 -11.61 -6.66
N LYS A 147 -10.43 -12.16 -5.46
CA LYS A 147 -11.21 -13.30 -4.96
C LYS A 147 -12.64 -12.89 -4.60
N ALA A 148 -12.85 -11.74 -3.96
CA ALA A 148 -14.19 -11.25 -3.62
C ALA A 148 -15.04 -11.02 -4.88
N THR A 149 -14.48 -10.36 -5.90
CA THR A 149 -15.18 -10.10 -7.18
C THR A 149 -15.44 -11.39 -7.98
N ALA A 150 -14.49 -12.33 -8.01
CA ALA A 150 -14.69 -13.63 -8.63
C ALA A 150 -15.79 -14.44 -7.92
N ASN A 151 -15.79 -14.45 -6.59
CA ASN A 151 -16.82 -15.11 -5.78
C ASN A 151 -18.19 -14.48 -6.00
N ALA A 152 -18.28 -13.15 -6.01
CA ALA A 152 -19.54 -12.44 -6.29
C ALA A 152 -20.11 -12.82 -7.67
N ARG A 153 -19.26 -12.99 -8.69
CA ARG A 153 -19.70 -13.44 -10.02
C ARG A 153 -20.16 -14.90 -10.04
N ARG A 154 -19.44 -15.78 -9.33
CA ARG A 154 -19.75 -17.20 -9.24
C ARG A 154 -21.05 -17.47 -8.49
N LEU A 155 -21.25 -16.77 -7.37
CA LEU A 155 -22.41 -16.93 -6.48
C LEU A 155 -23.71 -16.30 -7.01
N LYS A 156 -23.61 -15.47 -8.06
CA LYS A 156 -24.77 -14.97 -8.83
C LYS A 156 -25.32 -15.99 -9.82
N ARG A 157 -24.54 -17.02 -10.17
CA ARG A 157 -24.97 -18.14 -11.01
C ARG A 157 -25.58 -19.21 -10.11
#